data_AF-A0A0A7KFJ1-F1
#
_entry.id   AF-A0A0A7KFJ1-F1
#
_cell.length_a   1.000
_cell.length_b   1.000
_cell.length_c   1.000
_cell.angle_alpha   90.00
_cell.angle_beta   90.00
_cell.angle_gamma   90.00
#
_symmetry.space_group_name_H-M   'P 1'
#
loop_
_entity.id
_entity.type
_entity.pdbx_description
1 polymer ?
#
loop_
_entity_poly.entity_id
_entity_poly.type
_entity_poly.pdbx_seq_one_letter_code
_entity_poly.pdbx_strand_id
1 'polypeptide(L)'
;MNPTEKFVRQATRGLWGRRKRDAQAELRGAIEDKIHRHRLHGLNDADATAAALRDLGRPTAIAHGFREVHTLPPVLRTLLFVGLGATLGFQALAQVPTVQSAYLPSDLQTVCHLPGAQALATISVSQREKAERAIKAQDGPDRALERCRKAPLTGRVLLNVADLLTALWNGGVTLPGHEEGLVMALRDGDLQIIGQDFANTTTPLFSFTGNRIVLPGLAFLTDEIQGQRYLSASAVIPFLKQVISSPLHLNGLTNPVLSVGPVNLQLGTPAAPVKTVDLLAFALLDERRTNSDLPLPVTLSVLTRASAHDSRSCQLAIAGQDGELYAVVQNTLRLNGIESDVLSVHSLGRGRLDLTLSNPAAPRLVHSVEDMDAATAQGQEAVLLYRLDASDLRDMKLTLVPAVQLKVQSPYTDSVCFV
;
A
#
# COMPACT_ATOMS: atom_id res chain seq x y z
N MET A 1 10.79 31.91 59.77
CA MET A 1 9.62 31.43 58.99
C MET A 1 8.40 31.51 59.88
N ASN A 2 7.36 32.19 59.44
CA ASN A 2 6.15 32.42 60.24
C ASN A 2 5.43 31.06 60.51
N PRO A 3 4.90 30.80 61.72
CA PRO A 3 4.07 29.61 62.01
C PRO A 3 3.01 29.30 60.95
N THR A 4 2.33 30.32 60.42
CA THR A 4 1.32 30.20 59.36
C THR A 4 1.91 29.64 58.06
N GLU A 5 3.07 30.14 57.64
CA GLU A 5 3.74 29.65 56.43
C GLU A 5 4.22 28.19 56.60
N LYS A 6 4.70 27.84 57.79
CA LYS A 6 5.07 26.46 58.13
C LYS A 6 3.87 25.53 57.97
N PHE A 7 2.73 25.93 58.51
CA PHE A 7 1.47 25.19 58.46
C PHE A 7 0.98 25.02 57.01
N VAL A 8 0.89 26.11 56.24
CA VAL A 8 0.45 26.10 54.84
C VAL A 8 1.35 25.21 53.98
N ARG A 9 2.66 25.27 54.18
CA ARG A 9 3.62 24.43 53.45
C ARG A 9 3.46 22.95 53.79
N GLN A 10 3.16 22.62 55.04
CA GLN A 10 2.92 21.24 55.47
C GLN A 10 1.57 20.71 54.96
N ALA A 11 0.51 21.53 55.04
CA ALA A 11 -0.84 21.18 54.61
C ALA A 11 -0.97 21.01 53.09
N THR A 12 -0.13 21.67 52.30
CA THR A 12 -0.14 21.56 50.83
C THR A 12 0.91 20.58 50.27
N ARG A 13 1.49 19.73 51.13
CA ARG A 13 2.54 18.79 50.73
C ARG A 13 1.99 17.66 49.86
N GLY A 14 2.45 17.59 48.62
CA GLY A 14 2.06 16.58 47.63
C GLY A 14 1.22 17.14 46.47
N LEU A 15 0.82 18.41 46.55
CA LEU A 15 0.30 19.16 45.39
C LEU A 15 1.47 19.79 44.63
N TRP A 16 1.29 19.98 43.31
CA TRP A 16 2.29 20.54 42.42
C TRP A 16 1.71 21.63 41.52
N GLY A 17 2.57 22.52 41.02
CA GLY A 17 2.21 23.54 40.03
C GLY A 17 1.09 24.49 40.46
N ARG A 18 0.14 24.75 39.56
CA ARG A 18 -0.98 25.69 39.76
C ARG A 18 -1.86 25.30 40.96
N ARG A 19 -2.22 24.02 41.08
CA ARG A 19 -3.07 23.51 42.18
C ARG A 19 -2.47 23.76 43.56
N LYS A 20 -1.13 23.64 43.69
CA LYS A 20 -0.45 23.98 44.95
C LYS A 20 -0.60 25.45 45.27
N ARG A 21 -0.43 26.34 44.30
CA ARG A 21 -0.55 27.79 44.51
C ARG A 21 -1.97 28.18 44.92
N ASP A 22 -2.96 27.62 44.25
CA ASP A 22 -4.39 27.88 44.54
C ASP A 22 -4.75 27.41 45.96
N ALA A 23 -4.41 26.17 46.32
CA ALA A 23 -4.65 25.64 47.67
C ALA A 23 -3.90 26.41 48.76
N GLN A 24 -2.71 26.94 48.46
CA GLN A 24 -1.97 27.79 49.39
C GLN A 24 -2.61 29.17 49.57
N ALA A 25 -3.19 29.75 48.51
CA ALA A 25 -3.87 31.03 48.60
C ALA A 25 -5.16 30.92 49.43
N GLU A 26 -5.97 29.90 49.15
CA GLU A 26 -7.20 29.62 49.88
C GLU A 26 -6.94 29.34 51.36
N LEU A 27 -5.95 28.49 51.67
CA LEU A 27 -5.62 28.15 53.06
C LEU A 27 -5.08 29.36 53.84
N ARG A 28 -4.35 30.27 53.19
CA ARG A 28 -3.91 31.53 53.83
C ARG A 28 -5.10 32.41 54.19
N GLY A 29 -6.04 32.62 53.26
CA GLY A 29 -7.26 33.38 53.52
C GLY A 29 -8.09 32.79 54.68
N ALA A 30 -8.22 31.46 54.73
CA ALA A 30 -8.92 30.79 55.82
C ALA A 30 -8.22 30.93 57.19
N ILE A 31 -6.89 30.92 57.21
CA ILE A 31 -6.12 31.17 58.44
C ILE A 31 -6.29 32.63 58.88
N GLU A 32 -6.18 33.59 57.96
CA GLU A 32 -6.33 35.03 58.25
C GLU A 32 -7.72 35.36 58.81
N ASP A 33 -8.77 34.80 58.22
CA ASP A 33 -10.15 34.95 58.72
C ASP A 33 -10.31 34.40 60.14
N LYS A 34 -9.76 33.21 60.44
CA LYS A 34 -9.80 32.65 61.79
C LYS A 34 -8.99 33.46 62.80
N ILE A 35 -7.82 33.96 62.42
CA ILE A 35 -7.02 34.84 63.29
C ILE A 35 -7.81 36.10 63.61
N HIS A 36 -8.46 36.70 62.60
CA HIS A 36 -9.28 37.89 62.80
C HIS A 36 -10.44 37.65 63.78
N ARG A 37 -11.16 36.53 63.66
CA ARG A 37 -12.23 36.17 64.61
C ARG A 37 -11.71 36.02 66.03
N HIS A 38 -10.58 35.36 66.22
CA HIS A 38 -9.97 35.20 67.55
C HIS A 38 -9.51 36.54 68.15
N ARG A 39 -9.03 37.48 67.34
CA ARG A 39 -8.73 38.86 67.77
C ARG A 39 -9.99 39.60 68.22
N LEU A 40 -11.12 39.45 67.51
CA LEU A 40 -12.40 40.05 67.91
C LEU A 40 -12.89 39.54 69.28
N HIS A 41 -12.43 38.36 69.71
CA HIS A 41 -12.67 37.83 71.05
C HIS A 41 -11.65 38.29 72.11
N GLY A 42 -10.80 39.27 71.79
CA GLY A 42 -9.86 39.89 72.72
C GLY A 42 -8.52 39.17 72.86
N LEU A 43 -8.23 38.16 72.04
CA LEU A 43 -6.91 37.53 72.00
C LEU A 43 -5.89 38.45 71.32
N ASN A 44 -4.67 38.50 71.85
CA ASN A 44 -3.56 39.15 71.17
C ASN A 44 -3.14 38.35 69.91
N ASP A 45 -2.31 38.95 69.07
CA ASP A 45 -1.90 38.38 67.78
C ASP A 45 -1.28 36.99 67.84
N ALA A 46 -0.43 36.74 68.85
CA ALA A 46 0.26 35.46 68.99
C ALA A 46 -0.73 34.35 69.41
N ASP A 47 -1.58 34.65 70.38
CA ASP A 47 -2.58 33.69 70.89
C ASP A 47 -3.68 33.44 69.87
N ALA A 48 -4.13 34.46 69.14
CA ALA A 48 -5.09 34.33 68.05
C ALA A 48 -4.55 33.45 66.91
N THR A 49 -3.26 33.60 66.57
CA THR A 49 -2.58 32.74 65.59
C THR A 49 -2.51 31.29 66.07
N ALA A 50 -2.12 31.06 67.33
CA ALA A 50 -2.05 29.72 67.89
C ALA A 50 -3.43 29.04 67.96
N ALA A 51 -4.48 29.78 68.34
CA ALA A 51 -5.86 29.30 68.37
C ALA A 51 -6.38 28.96 66.96
N ALA A 52 -6.16 29.85 65.98
CA ALA A 52 -6.57 29.62 64.59
C ALA A 52 -5.95 28.36 63.98
N LEU A 53 -4.64 28.14 64.20
CA LEU A 53 -3.95 26.95 63.72
C LEU A 53 -4.40 25.67 64.44
N ARG A 54 -4.77 25.76 65.72
CA ARG A 54 -5.33 24.64 66.49
C ARG A 54 -6.70 24.23 65.95
N ASP A 55 -7.56 25.21 65.65
CA ASP A 55 -8.92 24.97 65.11
C ASP A 55 -8.91 24.33 63.72
N LEU A 56 -7.91 24.65 62.89
CA LEU A 56 -7.74 24.03 61.58
C LEU A 56 -7.24 22.58 61.66
N GLY A 57 -6.81 22.13 62.84
CA GLY A 57 -6.36 20.76 63.06
C GLY A 57 -4.95 20.50 62.54
N ARG A 58 -4.61 19.22 62.35
CA ARG A 58 -3.25 18.81 61.94
C ARG A 58 -3.04 19.05 60.45
N PRO A 59 -1.92 19.67 60.03
CA PRO A 59 -1.68 19.97 58.61
C PRO A 59 -1.59 18.69 57.75
N THR A 60 -1.19 17.55 58.33
CA THR A 60 -1.15 16.27 57.62
C THR A 60 -2.54 15.75 57.23
N ALA A 61 -3.58 16.01 58.03
CA ALA A 61 -4.95 15.63 57.71
C ALA A 61 -5.49 16.44 56.53
N ILE A 62 -5.23 17.74 56.51
CA ILE A 62 -5.56 18.64 55.38
C ILE A 62 -4.83 18.19 54.11
N ALA A 63 -3.55 17.82 54.21
CA ALA A 63 -2.79 17.32 53.08
C ALA A 63 -3.37 16.03 52.48
N HIS A 64 -3.93 15.15 53.32
CA HIS A 64 -4.64 13.96 52.85
C HIS A 64 -5.92 14.32 52.09
N GLY A 65 -6.76 15.20 52.66
CA GLY A 65 -7.98 15.67 52.01
C GLY A 65 -7.73 16.33 50.66
N PHE A 66 -6.69 17.16 50.55
CA PHE A 66 -6.31 17.76 49.27
C PHE A 66 -5.84 16.73 48.22
N ARG A 67 -5.17 15.65 48.63
CA ARG A 67 -4.79 14.59 47.68
C ARG A 67 -6.02 13.86 47.17
N GLU A 68 -6.96 13.54 48.04
CA GLU A 68 -8.18 12.83 47.69
C GLU A 68 -9.00 13.61 46.66
N VAL A 69 -9.20 14.92 46.88
CA VAL A 69 -10.00 15.75 45.98
C VAL A 69 -9.27 16.08 44.67
N HIS A 70 -7.94 16.27 44.70
CA HIS A 70 -7.21 16.79 43.54
C HIS A 70 -6.36 15.78 42.76
N THR A 71 -6.14 14.55 43.26
CA THR A 71 -5.26 13.56 42.57
C THR A 71 -5.97 12.29 42.12
N LEU A 72 -7.09 11.91 42.72
CA LEU A 72 -7.86 10.71 42.35
C LEU A 72 -8.68 10.85 41.04
N PRO A 73 -9.35 11.98 40.75
CA PRO A 73 -10.16 12.10 39.52
C PRO A 73 -9.40 12.03 38.18
N PRO A 74 -8.17 12.58 38.04
CA PRO A 74 -7.44 12.55 36.78
C PRO A 74 -6.90 11.15 36.41
N VAL A 75 -6.40 10.40 37.39
CA VAL A 75 -5.75 9.08 37.13
C VAL A 75 -6.76 8.05 36.64
N LEU A 76 -7.96 8.05 37.23
CA LEU A 76 -9.04 7.16 36.82
C LEU A 76 -9.51 7.45 35.38
N ARG A 77 -9.58 8.74 35.01
CA ARG A 77 -9.95 9.15 33.63
C ARG A 77 -8.91 8.69 32.61
N THR A 78 -7.62 8.84 32.90
CA THR A 78 -6.55 8.41 31.98
C THR A 78 -6.56 6.90 31.76
N LEU A 79 -6.76 6.11 32.82
CA LEU A 79 -6.86 4.64 32.70
C LEU A 79 -8.08 4.21 31.88
N LEU A 80 -9.22 4.90 32.03
CA LEU A 80 -10.42 4.66 31.23
C LEU A 80 -10.19 4.94 29.74
N PHE A 81 -9.50 6.03 29.40
CA PHE A 81 -9.18 6.35 28.00
C PHE A 81 -8.19 5.36 27.38
N VAL A 82 -7.20 4.89 28.14
CA VAL A 82 -6.26 3.85 27.65
C VAL A 82 -6.98 2.52 27.48
N GLY A 83 -7.87 2.15 28.41
CA GLY A 83 -8.67 0.93 28.32
C GLY A 83 -9.60 0.93 27.11
N LEU A 84 -10.37 2.02 26.90
CA LEU A 84 -11.25 2.19 25.74
C LEU A 84 -10.48 2.26 24.41
N GLY A 85 -9.33 2.95 24.39
CA GLY A 85 -8.47 3.02 23.20
C GLY A 85 -7.91 1.66 22.82
N ALA A 86 -7.49 0.85 23.79
CA ALA A 86 -7.01 -0.51 23.54
C ALA A 86 -8.13 -1.43 23.01
N THR A 87 -9.33 -1.38 23.59
CA THR A 87 -10.43 -2.24 23.14
C THR A 87 -10.96 -1.88 21.76
N LEU A 88 -11.02 -0.58 21.42
CA LEU A 88 -11.44 -0.13 20.09
C LEU A 88 -10.35 -0.40 19.03
N GLY A 89 -9.07 -0.31 19.40
CA GLY A 89 -7.95 -0.65 18.51
C GLY A 89 -7.91 -2.13 18.11
N PHE A 90 -8.27 -3.04 19.03
CA PHE A 90 -8.32 -4.48 18.74
C PHE A 90 -9.56 -4.89 17.91
N GLN A 91 -10.70 -4.20 18.05
CA GLN A 91 -11.88 -4.47 17.21
C GLN A 91 -11.77 -3.87 15.81
N ALA A 92 -10.98 -2.81 15.61
CA ALA A 92 -10.73 -2.27 14.26
C ALA A 92 -9.80 -3.17 13.41
N LEU A 93 -9.05 -4.08 14.04
CA LEU A 93 -8.33 -5.17 13.36
C LEU A 93 -9.24 -6.39 13.11
N ALA A 94 -10.55 -6.29 13.38
CA ALA A 94 -11.49 -7.36 13.09
C ALA A 94 -11.47 -7.68 11.59
N GLN A 95 -10.82 -8.79 11.28
CA GLN A 95 -11.03 -9.61 10.10
C GLN A 95 -11.05 -8.81 8.80
N VAL A 96 -9.93 -8.15 8.46
CA VAL A 96 -9.70 -7.80 7.05
C VAL A 96 -9.69 -9.13 6.29
N PRO A 97 -10.71 -9.45 5.46
CA PRO A 97 -10.74 -10.70 4.73
C PRO A 97 -9.49 -10.81 3.87
N THR A 98 -8.78 -11.92 4.03
CA THR A 98 -7.64 -12.26 3.18
C THR A 98 -8.17 -12.93 1.92
N VAL A 99 -7.89 -12.32 0.77
CA VAL A 99 -8.11 -12.93 -0.53
C VAL A 99 -6.97 -13.91 -0.76
N GLN A 100 -7.27 -15.21 -0.79
CA GLN A 100 -6.24 -16.22 -1.03
C GLN A 100 -5.55 -15.96 -2.36
N SER A 101 -4.24 -16.18 -2.38
CA SER A 101 -3.44 -16.11 -3.59
C SER A 101 -2.77 -17.43 -3.86
N ALA A 102 -2.56 -17.69 -5.15
CA ALA A 102 -1.76 -18.79 -5.62
C ALA A 102 -0.79 -18.26 -6.68
N TYR A 103 0.40 -18.83 -6.72
CA TYR A 103 1.14 -18.82 -7.97
C TYR A 103 0.47 -19.83 -8.89
N LEU A 104 0.29 -19.48 -10.16
CA LEU A 104 -0.11 -20.50 -11.12
C LEU A 104 0.92 -21.65 -11.01
N PRO A 105 0.50 -22.90 -10.74
CA PRO A 105 1.40 -24.01 -10.51
C PRO A 105 2.43 -24.11 -11.63
N SER A 106 3.68 -24.44 -11.34
CA SER A 106 4.75 -24.46 -12.36
C SER A 106 4.43 -25.38 -13.55
N ASP A 107 3.65 -26.42 -13.31
CA ASP A 107 3.07 -27.36 -14.27
C ASP A 107 1.94 -26.76 -15.13
N LEU A 108 1.20 -25.77 -14.62
CA LEU A 108 0.20 -24.99 -15.38
C LEU A 108 0.81 -23.73 -16.03
N GLN A 109 1.87 -23.15 -15.45
CA GLN A 109 2.63 -22.00 -16.00
C GLN A 109 3.53 -22.36 -17.17
N THR A 110 3.66 -23.64 -17.52
CA THR A 110 4.48 -24.08 -18.64
C THR A 110 3.77 -25.10 -19.51
N VAL A 111 2.79 -24.61 -20.26
CA VAL A 111 2.74 -24.92 -21.69
C VAL A 111 3.96 -24.24 -22.35
N CYS A 112 5.19 -24.58 -21.91
CA CYS A 112 6.40 -24.34 -22.70
C CYS A 112 6.24 -25.29 -23.89
N HIS A 113 5.53 -24.81 -24.90
CA HIS A 113 5.40 -25.46 -26.18
C HIS A 113 6.00 -24.50 -27.18
N LEU A 114 6.92 -25.04 -27.98
CA LEU A 114 7.29 -24.34 -29.19
C LEU A 114 6.07 -24.39 -30.11
N PRO A 115 5.76 -23.30 -30.81
CA PRO A 115 4.69 -23.31 -31.79
C PRO A 115 4.95 -24.46 -32.77
N GLY A 116 3.99 -25.40 -32.85
CA GLY A 116 4.07 -26.49 -33.81
C GLY A 116 4.10 -25.97 -35.24
N ALA A 117 4.47 -26.82 -36.21
CA ALA A 117 4.56 -26.42 -37.62
C ALA A 117 3.27 -25.76 -38.14
N GLN A 118 2.10 -26.20 -37.68
CA GLN A 118 0.81 -25.58 -38.00
C GLN A 118 0.65 -24.18 -37.41
N ALA A 119 1.03 -23.96 -36.15
CA ALA A 119 0.98 -22.63 -35.53
C ALA A 119 2.00 -21.66 -36.16
N LEU A 120 3.16 -22.16 -36.58
CA LEU A 120 4.12 -21.38 -37.37
C LEU A 120 3.61 -21.06 -38.78
N ALA A 121 2.75 -21.92 -39.35
CA ALA A 121 2.14 -21.70 -40.65
C ALA A 121 1.09 -20.58 -40.65
N THR A 122 0.43 -20.33 -39.52
CA THR A 122 -0.62 -19.30 -39.39
C THR A 122 -0.09 -17.89 -39.06
N ILE A 123 1.18 -17.77 -38.65
CA ILE A 123 1.82 -16.46 -38.39
C ILE A 123 2.57 -15.94 -39.62
N SER A 124 2.85 -14.64 -39.64
CA SER A 124 3.60 -14.00 -40.73
C SER A 124 5.03 -14.55 -40.88
N VAL A 125 5.59 -14.46 -42.09
CA VAL A 125 6.96 -14.95 -42.39
C VAL A 125 7.99 -14.29 -41.47
N SER A 126 7.88 -12.98 -41.23
CA SER A 126 8.80 -12.26 -40.33
C SER A 126 8.72 -12.75 -38.88
N GLN A 127 7.52 -13.05 -38.37
CA GLN A 127 7.34 -13.63 -37.04
C GLN A 127 7.89 -15.05 -36.94
N ARG A 128 7.71 -15.87 -37.99
CA ARG A 128 8.30 -17.21 -38.09
C ARG A 128 9.82 -17.17 -38.05
N GLU A 129 10.44 -16.35 -38.88
CA GLU A 129 11.91 -16.17 -38.91
C GLU A 129 12.44 -15.65 -37.57
N LYS A 130 11.70 -14.77 -36.88
CA LYS A 130 12.07 -14.28 -35.54
C LYS A 130 11.98 -15.41 -34.51
N ALA A 131 10.92 -16.23 -34.54
CA ALA A 131 10.77 -17.38 -33.66
C ALA A 131 11.87 -18.43 -33.89
N GLU A 132 12.17 -18.77 -35.15
CA GLU A 132 13.22 -19.72 -35.51
C GLU A 132 14.61 -19.23 -35.08
N ARG A 133 14.92 -17.94 -35.30
CA ARG A 133 16.18 -17.33 -34.81
C ARG A 133 16.27 -17.38 -33.29
N ALA A 134 15.19 -17.09 -32.58
CA ALA A 134 15.17 -17.15 -31.12
C ALA A 134 15.39 -18.58 -30.59
N ILE A 135 14.78 -19.58 -31.22
CA ILE A 135 14.99 -21.00 -30.89
C ILE A 135 16.44 -21.41 -31.17
N LYS A 136 16.98 -21.04 -32.33
CA LYS A 136 18.37 -21.33 -32.70
C LYS A 136 19.37 -20.67 -31.75
N ALA A 137 19.11 -19.44 -31.32
CA ALA A 137 19.94 -18.72 -30.35
C ALA A 137 19.96 -19.37 -28.95
N GLN A 138 18.99 -20.26 -28.66
CA GLN A 138 18.94 -21.05 -27.44
C GLN A 138 19.46 -22.48 -27.64
N ASP A 139 20.33 -22.71 -28.64
CA ASP A 139 20.91 -24.02 -28.96
C ASP A 139 19.86 -25.07 -29.39
N GLY A 140 18.75 -24.62 -29.98
CA GLY A 140 17.71 -25.48 -30.55
C GLY A 140 16.48 -25.66 -29.66
N PRO A 141 15.48 -26.41 -30.15
CA PRO A 141 14.16 -26.51 -29.52
C PRO A 141 14.18 -27.12 -28.12
N ASP A 142 14.96 -28.18 -27.90
CA ASP A 142 15.02 -28.87 -26.60
C ASP A 142 15.64 -28.00 -25.51
N ARG A 143 16.73 -27.31 -25.84
CA ARG A 143 17.37 -26.35 -24.94
C ARG A 143 16.50 -25.13 -24.68
N ALA A 144 15.76 -24.65 -25.69
CA ALA A 144 14.79 -23.58 -25.50
C ALA A 144 13.66 -23.99 -24.54
N LEU A 145 13.13 -25.21 -24.69
CA LEU A 145 12.13 -25.77 -23.78
C LEU A 145 12.70 -26.01 -22.37
N GLU A 146 13.92 -26.53 -22.26
CA GLU A 146 14.60 -26.74 -20.98
C GLU A 146 14.84 -25.41 -20.25
N ARG A 147 15.32 -24.38 -20.96
CA ARG A 147 15.49 -23.03 -20.41
C ARG A 147 14.14 -22.43 -20.02
N CYS A 148 13.10 -22.59 -20.83
CA CYS A 148 11.74 -22.15 -20.50
C CYS A 148 11.22 -22.80 -19.21
N ARG A 149 11.43 -24.11 -19.04
CA ARG A 149 11.04 -24.87 -17.83
C ARG A 149 11.88 -24.51 -16.59
N LYS A 150 13.14 -24.12 -16.78
CA LYS A 150 14.07 -23.74 -15.71
C LYS A 150 14.07 -22.25 -15.40
N ALA A 151 13.54 -21.41 -16.29
CA ALA A 151 13.44 -19.99 -16.07
C ALA A 151 12.64 -19.79 -14.78
N PRO A 152 13.14 -19.00 -13.82
CA PRO A 152 12.39 -18.68 -12.62
C PRO A 152 11.07 -18.09 -13.10
N LEU A 153 10.00 -18.85 -12.88
CA LEU A 153 8.69 -18.43 -13.32
C LEU A 153 8.43 -17.12 -12.62
N THR A 154 8.31 -16.05 -13.41
CA THR A 154 7.93 -14.73 -12.94
C THR A 154 6.44 -14.81 -12.64
N GLY A 155 6.14 -15.56 -11.58
CA GLY A 155 4.85 -16.17 -11.38
C GLY A 155 3.80 -15.09 -11.36
N ARG A 156 2.85 -15.16 -12.29
CA ARG A 156 1.65 -14.34 -12.22
C ARG A 156 0.98 -14.73 -10.92
N VAL A 157 0.99 -13.82 -9.94
CA VAL A 157 0.23 -14.01 -8.71
C VAL A 157 -1.23 -13.95 -9.11
N LEU A 158 -1.97 -14.98 -8.76
CA LEU A 158 -3.40 -15.04 -8.97
C LEU A 158 -4.12 -14.92 -7.63
N LEU A 159 -5.34 -14.39 -7.66
CA LEU A 159 -6.19 -14.12 -6.51
C LEU A 159 -7.46 -14.95 -6.64
N ASN A 160 -7.84 -15.65 -5.58
CA ASN A 160 -9.05 -16.47 -5.56
C ASN A 160 -10.28 -15.58 -5.79
N VAL A 161 -11.05 -15.89 -6.83
CA VAL A 161 -12.20 -15.08 -7.25
C VAL A 161 -13.33 -15.13 -6.22
N ALA A 162 -13.59 -16.31 -5.65
CA ALA A 162 -14.66 -16.49 -4.69
C ALA A 162 -14.40 -15.69 -3.40
N ASP A 163 -13.15 -15.70 -2.90
CA ASP A 163 -12.75 -14.90 -1.74
C ASP A 163 -12.90 -13.40 -2.02
N LEU A 164 -12.42 -12.94 -3.19
CA LEU A 164 -12.48 -11.54 -3.57
C LEU A 164 -13.94 -11.04 -3.63
N LEU A 165 -14.82 -11.78 -4.32
CA LEU A 165 -16.22 -11.41 -4.46
C LEU A 165 -16.96 -11.47 -3.12
N THR A 166 -16.76 -12.55 -2.35
CA THR A 166 -17.37 -12.70 -1.02
C THR A 166 -16.97 -11.55 -0.11
N ALA A 167 -15.70 -11.16 -0.11
CA ALA A 167 -15.20 -10.07 0.72
C ALA A 167 -15.77 -8.70 0.30
N LEU A 168 -15.88 -8.43 -1.00
CA LEU A 168 -16.51 -7.22 -1.53
C LEU A 168 -18.00 -7.15 -1.16
N TRP A 169 -18.75 -8.24 -1.36
CA TRP A 169 -20.18 -8.31 -1.08
C TRP A 169 -20.49 -8.21 0.42
N ASN A 170 -19.77 -8.94 1.26
CA ASN A 170 -19.94 -8.87 2.71
C ASN A 170 -19.61 -7.47 3.26
N GLY A 171 -18.71 -6.74 2.60
CA GLY A 171 -18.40 -5.36 2.93
C GLY A 171 -19.36 -4.33 2.32
N GLY A 172 -20.40 -4.76 1.60
CA GLY A 172 -21.43 -3.87 1.03
C GLY A 172 -21.00 -3.14 -0.24
N VAL A 173 -19.99 -3.63 -0.96
CA VAL A 173 -19.65 -3.09 -2.29
C VAL A 173 -20.65 -3.62 -3.31
N THR A 174 -21.50 -2.75 -3.83
CA THR A 174 -22.39 -3.07 -4.95
C THR A 174 -21.59 -3.19 -6.24
N LEU A 175 -21.57 -4.38 -6.83
CA LEU A 175 -21.06 -4.59 -8.18
C LEU A 175 -22.21 -4.52 -9.19
N PRO A 176 -22.03 -3.93 -10.38
CA PRO A 176 -23.05 -3.89 -11.43
C PRO A 176 -23.59 -5.30 -11.73
N GLY A 177 -24.92 -5.45 -11.79
CA GLY A 177 -25.60 -6.74 -11.97
C GLY A 177 -26.04 -7.45 -10.68
N HIS A 178 -25.67 -6.93 -9.50
CA HIS A 178 -26.11 -7.51 -8.22
C HIS A 178 -27.55 -7.11 -7.83
N GLU A 179 -28.01 -5.90 -8.19
CA GLU A 179 -29.27 -5.34 -7.68
C GLU A 179 -30.54 -6.03 -8.21
N GLU A 180 -30.46 -6.82 -9.28
CA GLU A 180 -31.61 -7.55 -9.84
C GLU A 180 -31.60 -9.06 -9.53
N GLY A 181 -30.62 -9.56 -8.76
CA GLY A 181 -30.43 -11.01 -8.59
C GLY A 181 -30.14 -11.74 -9.91
N LEU A 182 -29.66 -10.98 -10.90
CA LEU A 182 -29.71 -11.30 -12.31
C LEU A 182 -28.27 -11.29 -12.84
N VAL A 183 -27.50 -12.32 -12.46
CA VAL A 183 -26.24 -12.56 -13.15
C VAL A 183 -26.58 -13.38 -14.38
N MET A 184 -26.45 -12.71 -15.51
CA MET A 184 -26.63 -13.33 -16.80
C MET A 184 -25.36 -14.09 -17.14
N ALA A 185 -25.43 -15.41 -17.31
CA ALA A 185 -24.33 -16.21 -17.80
C ALA A 185 -24.63 -16.68 -19.22
N LEU A 186 -23.62 -16.61 -20.10
CA LEU A 186 -23.68 -17.23 -21.42
C LEU A 186 -23.35 -18.71 -21.25
N ARG A 187 -24.36 -19.58 -21.44
CA ARG A 187 -24.18 -21.02 -21.50
C ARG A 187 -24.59 -21.49 -22.89
N ASP A 188 -23.66 -22.12 -23.60
CA ASP A 188 -23.89 -22.65 -24.97
C ASP A 188 -24.34 -21.60 -26.00
N GLY A 189 -23.94 -20.34 -25.81
CA GLY A 189 -24.29 -19.24 -26.73
C GLY A 189 -25.59 -18.51 -26.40
N ASP A 190 -26.37 -19.01 -25.44
CA ASP A 190 -27.59 -18.36 -24.96
C ASP A 190 -27.39 -17.70 -23.60
N LEU A 191 -27.99 -16.51 -23.45
CA LEU A 191 -27.96 -15.71 -22.22
C LEU A 191 -28.97 -16.31 -21.22
N GLN A 192 -28.50 -16.98 -20.18
CA GLN A 192 -29.33 -17.53 -19.12
C GLN A 192 -29.19 -16.72 -17.84
N ILE A 193 -30.32 -16.44 -17.18
CA ILE A 193 -30.38 -15.86 -15.84
C ILE A 193 -30.16 -17.02 -14.86
N ILE A 194 -29.05 -17.01 -14.12
CA ILE A 194 -28.76 -18.06 -13.14
C ILE A 194 -28.98 -17.48 -11.73
N GLY A 195 -29.71 -18.19 -10.87
CA GLY A 195 -29.98 -17.78 -9.48
C GLY A 195 -28.78 -17.94 -8.54
N GLN A 196 -28.98 -17.58 -7.26
CA GLN A 196 -28.01 -17.24 -6.21
C GLN A 196 -26.83 -18.20 -5.87
N ASP A 197 -26.59 -19.30 -6.59
CA ASP A 197 -25.48 -20.24 -6.34
C ASP A 197 -24.15 -19.77 -7.00
N PHE A 198 -23.73 -18.54 -6.70
CA PHE A 198 -22.67 -17.79 -7.40
C PHE A 198 -21.22 -18.18 -7.14
N ALA A 199 -20.98 -19.20 -6.32
CA ALA A 199 -19.62 -19.63 -5.94
C ALA A 199 -19.16 -20.91 -6.67
N ASN A 200 -19.78 -21.30 -7.79
CA ASN A 200 -19.32 -22.43 -8.59
C ASN A 200 -18.40 -22.02 -9.75
N THR A 201 -17.58 -22.96 -10.22
CA THR A 201 -16.49 -22.78 -11.19
C THR A 201 -16.92 -22.34 -12.60
N THR A 202 -18.21 -22.23 -12.88
CA THR A 202 -18.72 -22.01 -14.25
C THR A 202 -19.27 -20.60 -14.49
N THR A 203 -19.42 -19.76 -13.46
CA THR A 203 -20.03 -18.43 -13.64
C THR A 203 -19.04 -17.41 -14.18
N PRO A 204 -19.28 -16.77 -15.34
CA PRO A 204 -18.40 -15.72 -15.84
C PRO A 204 -18.56 -14.44 -15.00
N LEU A 205 -17.45 -13.79 -14.64
CA LEU A 205 -17.47 -12.39 -14.21
C LEU A 205 -17.86 -11.57 -15.44
N PHE A 206 -18.92 -10.76 -15.39
CA PHE A 206 -19.32 -9.88 -16.51
C PHE A 206 -19.09 -8.40 -16.17
N SER A 207 -18.58 -7.63 -17.13
CA SER A 207 -18.53 -6.17 -17.09
C SER A 207 -19.42 -5.68 -18.21
N PHE A 208 -20.39 -4.85 -17.88
CA PHE A 208 -21.28 -4.25 -18.85
C PHE A 208 -20.70 -2.93 -19.34
N THR A 209 -20.23 -2.87 -20.58
CA THR A 209 -19.93 -1.58 -21.23
C THR A 209 -21.19 -1.08 -21.92
N GLY A 210 -21.74 0.03 -21.41
CA GLY A 210 -22.96 0.62 -21.92
C GLY A 210 -22.87 1.05 -23.39
N ASN A 211 -23.95 0.74 -24.13
CA ASN A 211 -24.47 1.36 -25.34
C ASN A 211 -24.09 0.87 -26.76
N ARG A 212 -23.31 -0.20 -26.95
CA ARG A 212 -23.37 -0.96 -28.23
C ARG A 212 -23.20 -2.45 -27.97
N ILE A 213 -24.03 -3.26 -28.63
CA ILE A 213 -23.99 -4.72 -28.66
C ILE A 213 -22.69 -5.17 -29.32
N VAL A 214 -21.60 -5.09 -28.56
CA VAL A 214 -20.41 -5.91 -28.72
C VAL A 214 -20.46 -6.80 -27.48
N LEU A 215 -20.66 -8.10 -27.68
CA LEU A 215 -20.80 -9.08 -26.61
C LEU A 215 -19.73 -8.84 -25.53
N PRO A 216 -20.13 -8.47 -24.29
CA PRO A 216 -19.20 -8.13 -23.23
C PRO A 216 -18.60 -9.41 -22.66
N GLY A 217 -17.45 -9.82 -23.20
CA GLY A 217 -16.62 -10.84 -22.60
C GLY A 217 -15.64 -10.20 -21.63
N LEU A 218 -15.94 -10.21 -20.34
CA LEU A 218 -14.88 -10.22 -19.33
C LEU A 218 -14.23 -11.62 -19.36
N ALA A 219 -13.47 -11.90 -20.42
CA ALA A 219 -12.40 -12.88 -20.33
C ALA A 219 -11.26 -12.23 -19.53
N PHE A 220 -11.48 -11.94 -18.25
CA PHE A 220 -10.33 -11.90 -17.37
C PHE A 220 -9.63 -13.25 -17.55
N LEU A 221 -8.30 -13.19 -17.68
CA LEU A 221 -7.44 -14.37 -17.68
C LEU A 221 -7.58 -15.02 -16.30
N THR A 222 -8.67 -15.78 -16.13
CA THR A 222 -8.91 -16.59 -14.95
C THR A 222 -8.36 -17.96 -15.24
N ASP A 223 -7.56 -18.46 -14.33
CA ASP A 223 -7.07 -19.83 -14.37
C ASP A 223 -7.82 -20.67 -13.35
N GLU A 224 -7.98 -21.97 -13.63
CA GLU A 224 -8.54 -22.92 -12.69
C GLU A 224 -7.40 -23.72 -12.03
N ILE A 225 -7.33 -23.69 -10.70
CA ILE A 225 -6.36 -24.45 -9.91
C ILE A 225 -7.15 -25.27 -8.89
N GLN A 226 -7.05 -26.60 -8.98
CA GLN A 226 -7.72 -27.52 -8.04
C GLN A 226 -9.24 -27.28 -7.91
N GLY A 227 -9.93 -26.98 -9.01
CA GLY A 227 -11.38 -26.70 -8.97
C GLY A 227 -11.75 -25.33 -8.39
N GLN A 228 -10.79 -24.42 -8.24
CA GLN A 228 -11.04 -23.04 -7.83
C GLN A 228 -10.59 -22.07 -8.93
N ARG A 229 -11.33 -20.98 -9.12
CA ARG A 229 -10.99 -19.94 -10.10
C ARG A 229 -10.14 -18.87 -9.46
N TYR A 230 -9.10 -18.49 -10.19
CA TYR A 230 -8.16 -17.47 -9.78
C TYR A 230 -8.05 -16.40 -10.87
N LEU A 231 -8.02 -15.14 -10.47
CA LEU A 231 -7.86 -13.96 -11.33
C LEU A 231 -6.43 -13.45 -11.24
N SER A 232 -5.81 -13.08 -12.35
CA SER A 232 -4.49 -12.42 -12.29
C SER A 232 -4.55 -11.15 -11.43
N ALA A 233 -3.64 -11.03 -10.46
CA ALA A 233 -3.62 -9.88 -9.54
C ALA A 233 -3.48 -8.54 -10.29
N SER A 234 -2.82 -8.56 -11.44
CA SER A 234 -2.68 -7.43 -12.37
C SER A 234 -4.02 -6.86 -12.87
N ALA A 235 -5.08 -7.67 -12.89
CA ALA A 235 -6.37 -7.29 -13.43
C ALA A 235 -7.32 -6.72 -12.37
N VAL A 236 -7.04 -6.88 -11.07
CA VAL A 236 -7.96 -6.49 -10.00
C VAL A 236 -8.21 -5.00 -9.94
N ILE A 237 -7.17 -4.17 -10.03
CA ILE A 237 -7.36 -2.71 -9.96
C ILE A 237 -8.05 -2.18 -11.21
N PRO A 238 -7.62 -2.50 -12.45
CA PRO A 238 -8.34 -2.11 -13.66
C PRO A 238 -9.82 -2.51 -13.62
N PHE A 239 -10.12 -3.75 -13.18
CA PHE A 239 -11.48 -4.22 -13.00
C PHE A 239 -12.28 -3.32 -12.06
N LEU A 240 -11.79 -3.12 -10.83
CA LEU A 240 -12.49 -2.34 -9.82
C LEU A 240 -12.68 -0.88 -10.27
N LYS A 241 -11.70 -0.28 -10.95
CA LYS A 241 -11.85 1.07 -11.52
C LYS A 241 -13.05 1.18 -12.46
N GLN A 242 -13.31 0.14 -13.25
CA GLN A 242 -14.42 0.10 -14.20
C GLN A 242 -15.78 -0.14 -13.53
N VAL A 243 -15.86 -1.02 -12.52
CA VAL A 243 -17.15 -1.50 -12.00
C VAL A 243 -17.67 -0.73 -10.79
N ILE A 244 -16.82 -0.01 -10.08
CA ILE A 244 -17.23 0.80 -8.94
C ILE A 244 -16.79 2.25 -9.13
N SER A 245 -17.38 3.17 -8.38
CA SER A 245 -17.01 4.60 -8.37
C SER A 245 -16.27 5.01 -7.09
N SER A 246 -16.31 4.17 -6.06
CA SER A 246 -15.67 4.44 -4.77
C SER A 246 -14.15 4.62 -4.89
N PRO A 247 -13.52 5.46 -4.05
CA PRO A 247 -12.07 5.58 -3.96
C PRO A 247 -11.40 4.23 -3.73
N LEU A 248 -10.21 4.08 -4.32
CA LEU A 248 -9.39 2.88 -4.22
C LEU A 248 -8.03 3.24 -3.64
N HIS A 249 -7.64 2.57 -2.56
CA HIS A 249 -6.38 2.83 -1.87
C HIS A 249 -5.62 1.52 -1.64
N LEU A 250 -4.29 1.53 -1.77
CA LEU A 250 -3.44 0.41 -1.36
C LEU A 250 -2.56 0.81 -0.18
N ASN A 251 -2.50 -0.04 0.83
CA ASN A 251 -1.62 0.14 1.98
C ASN A 251 -0.70 -1.08 2.19
N GLY A 252 0.57 -0.83 2.46
CA GLY A 252 1.62 -1.85 2.59
C GLY A 252 2.33 -2.14 1.26
N LEU A 253 3.52 -2.77 1.33
CA LEU A 253 4.33 -3.13 0.17
C LEU A 253 4.22 -4.61 -0.24
N THR A 254 3.93 -5.48 0.74
CA THR A 254 3.76 -6.93 0.56
C THR A 254 2.47 -7.35 1.24
N ASN A 255 1.68 -8.16 0.53
CA ASN A 255 0.31 -8.50 0.90
C ASN A 255 -0.52 -7.27 1.25
N PRO A 256 -0.61 -6.29 0.33
CA PRO A 256 -1.20 -5.01 0.64
C PRO A 256 -2.68 -5.14 0.99
N VAL A 257 -3.15 -4.21 1.80
CA VAL A 257 -4.58 -4.02 2.05
C VAL A 257 -5.12 -3.07 0.99
N LEU A 258 -6.02 -3.57 0.15
CA LEU A 258 -6.79 -2.80 -0.81
C LEU A 258 -8.07 -2.30 -0.13
N SER A 259 -8.19 -0.99 -0.01
CA SER A 259 -9.41 -0.33 0.45
C SER A 259 -10.31 -0.01 -0.74
N VAL A 260 -11.57 -0.41 -0.66
CA VAL A 260 -12.61 -0.25 -1.68
C VAL A 260 -13.82 0.41 -1.02
N GLY A 261 -13.88 1.73 -1.04
CA GLY A 261 -14.85 2.47 -0.21
C GLY A 261 -14.66 2.13 1.29
N PRO A 262 -15.68 1.59 1.99
CA PRO A 262 -15.55 1.20 3.40
C PRO A 262 -14.86 -0.16 3.62
N VAL A 263 -14.64 -0.95 2.56
CA VAL A 263 -14.15 -2.34 2.66
C VAL A 263 -12.64 -2.37 2.59
N ASN A 264 -12.02 -3.22 3.40
CA ASN A 264 -10.59 -3.49 3.34
C ASN A 264 -10.37 -4.96 2.97
N LEU A 265 -9.47 -5.23 2.03
CA LEU A 265 -9.16 -6.57 1.52
C LEU A 265 -7.66 -6.80 1.60
N GLN A 266 -7.20 -7.82 2.31
CA GLN A 266 -5.79 -8.18 2.27
C GLN A 266 -5.54 -9.02 1.01
N LEU A 267 -4.74 -8.50 0.09
CA LEU A 267 -4.43 -9.18 -1.16
C LEU A 267 -3.21 -10.08 -0.97
N GLY A 268 -3.44 -11.40 -0.99
CA GLY A 268 -2.38 -12.39 -0.97
C GLY A 268 -1.96 -12.89 0.41
N THR A 269 -1.09 -13.89 0.40
CA THR A 269 -0.72 -14.67 1.58
C THR A 269 0.81 -14.73 1.75
N PRO A 270 1.35 -15.15 2.91
CA PRO A 270 2.78 -15.39 3.05
C PRO A 270 3.34 -16.45 2.08
N ALA A 271 2.51 -17.44 1.69
CA ALA A 271 2.90 -18.50 0.77
C ALA A 271 2.91 -18.05 -0.71
N ALA A 272 2.05 -17.10 -1.07
CA ALA A 272 1.98 -16.52 -2.41
C ALA A 272 1.86 -14.99 -2.34
N PRO A 273 2.95 -14.28 -1.97
CA PRO A 273 2.87 -12.87 -1.69
C PRO A 273 2.51 -12.02 -2.91
N VAL A 274 1.58 -11.09 -2.73
CA VAL A 274 1.28 -10.03 -3.71
C VAL A 274 2.14 -8.82 -3.38
N LYS A 275 2.73 -8.19 -4.40
CA LYS A 275 3.53 -6.97 -4.24
C LYS A 275 2.76 -5.76 -4.75
N THR A 276 2.74 -4.70 -3.97
CA THR A 276 2.08 -3.43 -4.32
C THR A 276 2.61 -2.86 -5.62
N VAL A 277 3.92 -2.93 -5.83
CA VAL A 277 4.57 -2.43 -7.04
C VAL A 277 4.10 -3.15 -8.31
N ASP A 278 3.80 -4.46 -8.23
CA ASP A 278 3.30 -5.20 -9.39
C ASP A 278 1.87 -4.78 -9.73
N LEU A 279 1.01 -4.63 -8.71
CA LEU A 279 -0.36 -4.13 -8.88
C LEU A 279 -0.38 -2.73 -9.51
N LEU A 280 0.48 -1.83 -9.02
CA LEU A 280 0.55 -0.45 -9.48
C LEU A 280 1.10 -0.32 -10.92
N ALA A 281 2.04 -1.18 -11.33
CA ALA A 281 2.55 -1.16 -12.70
C ALA A 281 1.44 -1.44 -13.72
N PHE A 282 0.55 -2.39 -13.44
CA PHE A 282 -0.61 -2.67 -14.29
C PHE A 282 -1.70 -1.60 -14.18
N ALA A 283 -1.93 -1.05 -12.99
CA ALA A 283 -2.85 0.07 -12.83
C ALA A 283 -2.41 1.28 -13.66
N LEU A 284 -1.12 1.62 -13.67
CA LEU A 284 -0.55 2.69 -14.49
C LEU A 284 -0.67 2.41 -15.99
N LEU A 285 -0.45 1.17 -16.41
CA LEU A 285 -0.65 0.77 -17.81
C LEU A 285 -2.10 0.98 -18.24
N ASP A 286 -3.07 0.59 -17.40
CA ASP A 286 -4.50 0.79 -17.65
C ASP A 286 -4.86 2.27 -17.69
N GLU A 287 -4.40 3.05 -16.70
CA GLU A 287 -4.60 4.51 -16.68
C GLU A 287 -4.02 5.16 -17.94
N ARG A 288 -2.84 4.75 -18.40
CA ARG A 288 -2.24 5.32 -19.63
C ARG A 288 -3.07 5.02 -20.88
N ARG A 289 -3.82 3.92 -20.91
CA ARG A 289 -4.71 3.58 -22.04
C ARG A 289 -5.95 4.47 -22.07
N THR A 290 -6.45 4.87 -20.90
CA THR A 290 -7.64 5.71 -20.78
C THR A 290 -7.33 7.20 -20.69
N ASN A 291 -6.11 7.56 -20.32
CA ASN A 291 -5.64 8.92 -20.09
C ASN A 291 -4.36 9.18 -20.92
N SER A 292 -4.51 9.92 -22.02
CA SER A 292 -3.39 10.31 -22.89
C SER A 292 -2.47 11.36 -22.29
N ASP A 293 -2.91 12.06 -21.24
CA ASP A 293 -2.17 13.16 -20.63
C ASP A 293 -1.12 12.66 -19.62
N LEU A 294 -1.15 11.37 -19.27
CA LEU A 294 -0.07 10.76 -18.52
C LEU A 294 1.24 10.83 -19.32
N PRO A 295 2.35 11.32 -18.73
CA PRO A 295 3.63 11.53 -19.41
C PRO A 295 4.39 10.21 -19.64
N LEU A 296 3.70 9.17 -20.09
CA LEU A 296 4.25 7.88 -20.40
C LEU A 296 4.18 7.62 -21.92
N PRO A 297 5.09 6.79 -22.47
CA PRO A 297 5.00 6.31 -23.84
C PRO A 297 3.63 5.68 -24.17
N VAL A 298 3.27 5.71 -25.45
CA VAL A 298 2.00 5.15 -25.94
C VAL A 298 1.99 3.62 -25.83
N THR A 299 3.10 2.97 -26.18
CA THR A 299 3.22 1.51 -26.15
C THR A 299 4.13 1.08 -25.01
N LEU A 300 3.54 0.40 -24.03
CA LEU A 300 4.22 -0.05 -22.83
C LEU A 300 4.04 -1.54 -22.60
N SER A 301 5.09 -2.16 -22.09
CA SER A 301 5.10 -3.52 -21.56
C SER A 301 5.47 -3.48 -20.09
N VAL A 302 4.67 -4.13 -19.25
CA VAL A 302 4.90 -4.13 -17.80
C VAL A 302 5.88 -5.23 -17.43
N LEU A 303 6.90 -4.88 -16.64
CA LEU A 303 7.80 -5.82 -16.00
C LEU A 303 7.50 -5.88 -14.49
N THR A 304 7.21 -7.08 -13.97
CA THR A 304 6.92 -7.32 -12.55
C THR A 304 8.16 -7.75 -11.78
N ARG A 305 8.22 -7.40 -10.49
CA ARG A 305 9.30 -7.79 -9.55
C ARG A 305 9.22 -9.23 -9.07
N ALA A 306 8.18 -9.98 -9.47
CA ALA A 306 8.20 -11.45 -9.37
C ALA A 306 9.42 -12.05 -10.13
N SER A 307 9.98 -11.31 -11.08
CA SER A 307 11.28 -11.59 -11.68
C SER A 307 12.39 -11.32 -10.66
N ALA A 308 13.12 -12.38 -10.27
CA ALA A 308 14.14 -12.35 -9.23
C ALA A 308 15.02 -11.10 -9.33
N HIS A 309 15.13 -10.38 -8.21
CA HIS A 309 16.00 -9.21 -8.07
C HIS A 309 17.45 -9.64 -8.37
N ASP A 310 18.00 -9.18 -9.49
CA ASP A 310 19.43 -9.34 -9.76
C ASP A 310 20.19 -8.31 -8.93
N SER A 311 20.83 -8.77 -7.85
CA SER A 311 21.67 -7.93 -7.00
C SER A 311 22.89 -7.35 -7.73
N ARG A 312 23.14 -7.79 -8.98
CA ARG A 312 24.19 -7.28 -9.86
C ARG A 312 23.71 -6.21 -10.84
N SER A 313 22.41 -5.90 -10.87
CA SER A 313 21.90 -4.83 -11.71
C SER A 313 22.37 -3.44 -11.24
N CYS A 314 22.63 -2.52 -12.18
CA CYS A 314 22.92 -1.12 -11.82
C CYS A 314 21.70 -0.55 -11.04
N GLN A 315 21.98 0.27 -10.04
CA GLN A 315 20.97 0.89 -9.19
C GLN A 315 20.93 2.40 -9.45
N LEU A 316 19.78 3.03 -9.21
CA LEU A 316 19.69 4.49 -9.10
C LEU A 316 19.70 4.89 -7.64
N ALA A 317 20.66 5.72 -7.25
CA ALA A 317 20.60 6.44 -6.00
C ALA A 317 19.77 7.72 -6.16
N ILE A 318 18.81 7.90 -5.25
CA ILE A 318 17.86 9.00 -5.25
C ILE A 318 17.56 9.43 -3.80
N ALA A 319 17.39 10.72 -3.58
CA ALA A 319 16.96 11.25 -2.29
C ALA A 319 15.45 11.02 -2.09
N GLY A 320 15.07 10.35 -1.01
CA GLY A 320 13.68 10.05 -0.69
C GLY A 320 13.56 9.23 0.58
N GLN A 321 12.33 8.94 0.97
CA GLN A 321 12.04 8.05 2.11
C GLN A 321 11.86 6.61 1.65
N ASP A 322 12.32 5.66 2.47
CA ASP A 322 12.09 4.23 2.21
C ASP A 322 10.58 3.95 2.10
N GLY A 323 10.21 3.18 1.07
CA GLY A 323 8.81 2.88 0.74
C GLY A 323 8.16 3.84 -0.25
N GLU A 324 8.76 5.00 -0.56
CA GLU A 324 8.29 5.87 -1.65
C GLU A 324 8.25 5.11 -2.98
N LEU A 325 7.22 5.38 -3.78
CA LEU A 325 6.96 4.66 -5.02
C LEU A 325 7.49 5.45 -6.23
N TYR A 326 8.09 4.73 -7.17
CA TYR A 326 8.66 5.27 -8.39
C TYR A 326 8.26 4.42 -9.60
N ALA A 327 7.80 5.08 -10.66
CA ALA A 327 7.62 4.45 -11.97
C ALA A 327 8.89 4.66 -12.81
N VAL A 328 9.46 3.56 -13.31
CA VAL A 328 10.66 3.53 -14.13
C VAL A 328 10.25 3.12 -15.54
N VAL A 329 10.57 3.96 -16.53
CA VAL A 329 10.35 3.69 -17.95
C VAL A 329 11.70 3.52 -18.64
N GLN A 330 11.84 2.45 -19.44
CA GLN A 330 13.09 2.08 -20.10
C GLN A 330 12.86 1.71 -21.57
N ASN A 331 13.72 2.16 -22.48
CA ASN A 331 13.63 1.86 -23.91
C ASN A 331 14.24 0.51 -24.33
N THR A 332 14.53 -0.36 -23.36
CA THR A 332 15.25 -1.62 -23.54
C THR A 332 14.61 -2.54 -24.59
N LEU A 333 13.28 -2.60 -24.64
CA LEU A 333 12.57 -3.42 -25.65
C LEU A 333 12.67 -2.83 -27.06
N ARG A 334 12.63 -1.49 -27.21
CA ARG A 334 12.84 -0.82 -28.50
C ARG A 334 14.22 -1.05 -29.08
N LEU A 335 15.25 -1.02 -28.25
CA LEU A 335 16.62 -1.36 -28.66
C LEU A 335 16.73 -2.81 -29.16
N ASN A 336 15.83 -3.69 -28.72
CA ASN A 336 15.71 -5.08 -29.16
C ASN A 336 14.70 -5.29 -30.31
N GLY A 337 14.28 -4.21 -30.98
CA GLY A 337 13.36 -4.27 -32.12
C GLY A 337 11.93 -4.65 -31.75
N ILE A 338 11.49 -4.32 -30.53
CA ILE A 338 10.09 -4.43 -30.09
C ILE A 338 9.57 -3.00 -29.88
N GLU A 339 8.50 -2.61 -30.58
CA GLU A 339 7.92 -1.26 -30.53
C GLU A 339 7.17 -0.96 -29.22
N SER A 340 7.85 -1.12 -28.09
CA SER A 340 7.30 -0.94 -26.75
C SER A 340 8.42 -0.52 -25.81
N ASP A 341 8.12 0.36 -24.87
CA ASP A 341 9.00 0.62 -23.72
C ASP A 341 8.64 -0.30 -22.55
N VAL A 342 9.55 -0.47 -21.60
CA VAL A 342 9.34 -1.23 -20.36
C VAL A 342 8.88 -0.28 -19.28
N LEU A 343 7.72 -0.55 -18.67
CA LEU A 343 7.25 0.10 -17.44
C LEU A 343 7.45 -0.86 -16.27
N SER A 344 8.07 -0.37 -15.20
CA SER A 344 8.09 -1.04 -13.91
C SER A 344 7.83 -0.05 -12.78
N VAL A 345 7.35 -0.54 -11.64
CA VAL A 345 7.19 0.26 -10.43
C VAL A 345 8.10 -0.31 -9.35
N HIS A 346 8.69 0.58 -8.56
CA HIS A 346 9.64 0.23 -7.51
C HIS A 346 9.32 1.00 -6.24
N SER A 347 9.55 0.36 -5.09
CA SER A 347 9.60 1.03 -3.80
C SER A 347 11.05 1.38 -3.48
N LEU A 348 11.31 2.61 -3.07
CA LEU A 348 12.63 3.04 -2.63
C LEU A 348 13.08 2.24 -1.41
N GLY A 349 14.29 1.70 -1.44
CA GLY A 349 14.89 1.00 -0.31
C GLY A 349 16.32 1.47 -0.07
N ARG A 350 16.61 1.99 1.12
CA ARG A 350 17.91 2.56 1.50
C ARG A 350 18.39 3.64 0.52
N GLY A 351 17.47 4.44 0.00
CA GLY A 351 17.76 5.49 -1.01
C GLY A 351 18.17 4.96 -2.37
N ARG A 352 17.84 3.70 -2.71
CA ARG A 352 18.18 3.07 -3.99
C ARG A 352 16.97 2.42 -4.67
N LEU A 353 16.98 2.46 -6.00
CA LEU A 353 16.06 1.76 -6.89
C LEU A 353 16.83 0.82 -7.81
N ASP A 354 16.29 -0.37 -8.04
CA ASP A 354 16.90 -1.34 -8.93
C ASP A 354 16.47 -1.08 -10.37
N LEU A 355 17.40 -1.17 -11.32
CA LEU A 355 17.07 -1.08 -12.74
C LEU A 355 17.10 -2.46 -13.39
N THR A 356 16.26 -2.66 -14.40
CA THR A 356 16.38 -3.85 -15.26
C THR A 356 16.95 -3.42 -16.60
N LEU A 357 18.28 -3.42 -16.71
CA LEU A 357 18.99 -3.03 -17.93
C LEU A 357 19.37 -4.26 -18.75
N SER A 358 19.37 -4.14 -20.08
CA SER A 358 19.94 -5.18 -20.94
C SER A 358 21.45 -5.02 -21.16
N ASN A 359 21.97 -3.80 -21.01
CA ASN A 359 23.39 -3.50 -21.16
C ASN A 359 24.02 -3.20 -19.79
N PRO A 360 25.23 -3.71 -19.48
CA PRO A 360 25.98 -3.30 -18.28
C PRO A 360 26.46 -1.83 -18.31
N ALA A 361 26.45 -1.16 -19.46
CA ALA A 361 26.74 0.27 -19.56
C ALA A 361 25.70 1.10 -18.77
N ALA A 362 26.14 2.23 -18.22
CA ALA A 362 25.22 3.13 -17.53
C ALA A 362 24.17 3.66 -18.50
N PRO A 363 22.89 3.62 -18.14
CA PRO A 363 21.84 4.16 -19.00
C PRO A 363 21.91 5.68 -19.01
N ARG A 364 21.48 6.28 -20.12
CA ARG A 364 21.23 7.71 -20.19
C ARG A 364 20.00 8.07 -19.37
N LEU A 365 20.18 8.90 -18.35
CA LEU A 365 19.07 9.47 -17.60
C LEU A 365 18.45 10.58 -18.44
N VAL A 366 17.16 10.47 -18.75
CA VAL A 366 16.43 11.38 -19.63
C VAL A 366 15.30 12.08 -18.89
N HIS A 367 14.80 13.19 -19.45
CA HIS A 367 13.78 14.03 -18.81
C HIS A 367 12.42 14.02 -19.51
N SER A 368 12.33 13.41 -20.69
CA SER A 368 11.07 13.32 -21.43
C SER A 368 11.02 12.06 -22.30
N VAL A 369 9.85 11.80 -22.88
CA VAL A 369 9.67 10.72 -23.84
C VAL A 369 10.45 11.01 -25.14
N GLU A 370 10.52 12.27 -25.56
CA GLU A 370 11.27 12.70 -26.75
C GLU A 370 12.79 12.50 -26.57
N ASP A 371 13.33 12.77 -25.37
CA ASP A 371 14.73 12.45 -25.06
C ASP A 371 14.99 10.93 -25.12
N MET A 372 14.01 10.13 -24.69
CA MET A 372 14.07 8.67 -24.76
C MET A 372 14.01 8.17 -26.21
N ASP A 373 13.22 8.81 -27.07
CA ASP A 373 13.20 8.57 -28.52
C ASP A 373 14.55 8.88 -29.17
N ALA A 374 15.14 10.03 -28.82
CA ALA A 374 16.45 10.43 -29.32
C ALA A 374 17.56 9.45 -28.88
N ALA A 375 17.54 9.00 -27.63
CA ALA A 375 18.47 7.97 -27.14
C ALA A 375 18.27 6.63 -27.87
N THR A 376 17.01 6.24 -28.11
CA THR A 376 16.69 5.02 -28.88
C THR A 376 17.26 5.10 -30.31
N ALA A 377 17.11 6.23 -30.99
CA ALA A 377 17.67 6.44 -32.33
C ALA A 377 19.21 6.37 -32.36
N GLN A 378 19.86 6.65 -31.23
CA GLN A 378 21.31 6.54 -31.03
C GLN A 378 21.75 5.15 -30.58
N GLY A 379 20.82 4.19 -30.43
CA GLY A 379 21.13 2.86 -29.91
C GLY A 379 21.53 2.85 -28.43
N GLN A 380 21.15 3.89 -27.68
CA GLN A 380 21.52 4.08 -26.28
C GLN A 380 20.37 3.70 -25.35
N GLU A 381 20.66 2.91 -24.32
CA GLU A 381 19.71 2.59 -23.25
C GLU A 381 19.44 3.85 -22.42
N ALA A 382 18.16 4.16 -22.22
CA ALA A 382 17.70 5.35 -21.54
C ALA A 382 16.66 5.01 -20.47
N VAL A 383 16.68 5.78 -19.39
CA VAL A 383 15.80 5.62 -18.23
C VAL A 383 15.13 6.95 -17.90
N LEU A 384 13.81 6.91 -17.83
CA LEU A 384 12.95 8.01 -17.40
C LEU A 384 12.30 7.62 -16.07
N LEU A 385 12.36 8.52 -15.08
CA LEU A 385 11.92 8.22 -13.72
C LEU A 385 10.85 9.20 -13.25
N TYR A 386 9.75 8.67 -12.72
CA TYR A 386 8.68 9.42 -12.09
C TYR A 386 8.51 9.00 -10.63
N ARG A 387 8.36 9.97 -9.74
CA ARG A 387 7.76 9.72 -8.42
C ARG A 387 6.27 9.47 -8.61
N LEU A 388 5.78 8.37 -8.05
CA LEU A 388 4.39 7.93 -8.17
C LEU A 388 3.64 8.24 -6.88
N ASP A 389 2.62 9.09 -6.99
CA ASP A 389 1.58 9.22 -5.98
C ASP A 389 0.43 8.28 -6.35
N ALA A 390 0.32 7.20 -5.60
CA ALA A 390 -0.75 6.22 -5.70
C ALA A 390 -1.69 6.28 -4.47
N SER A 391 -1.82 7.47 -3.88
CA SER A 391 -2.76 7.68 -2.77
C SER A 391 -4.17 7.35 -3.18
N ASP A 392 -4.64 7.69 -4.38
CA ASP A 392 -5.87 7.18 -5.01
C ASP A 392 -5.54 6.49 -6.34
N LEU A 393 -5.90 5.22 -6.47
CA LEU A 393 -5.61 4.43 -7.68
C LEU A 393 -6.43 4.89 -8.91
N ARG A 394 -7.45 5.74 -8.71
CA ARG A 394 -8.22 6.38 -9.77
C ARG A 394 -7.61 7.68 -10.29
N ASP A 395 -6.79 8.35 -9.49
CA ASP A 395 -6.14 9.63 -9.81
C ASP A 395 -4.64 9.54 -9.49
N MET A 396 -3.97 8.58 -10.14
CA MET A 396 -2.53 8.40 -9.93
C MET A 396 -1.75 9.53 -10.58
N LYS A 397 -0.78 10.09 -9.84
CA LYS A 397 0.02 11.22 -10.31
C LYS A 397 1.47 10.81 -10.50
N LEU A 398 2.03 11.24 -11.62
CA LEU A 398 3.43 11.06 -11.97
C LEU A 398 4.14 12.40 -11.93
N THR A 399 5.13 12.53 -11.06
CA THR A 399 6.00 13.72 -10.99
C THR A 399 7.38 13.35 -11.50
N LEU A 400 7.83 13.99 -12.57
CA LEU A 400 9.16 13.73 -13.15
C LEU A 400 10.25 13.97 -12.11
N VAL A 401 11.18 13.01 -11.97
CA VAL A 401 12.39 13.19 -11.16
C VAL A 401 13.50 13.74 -12.06
N PRO A 402 14.04 14.95 -11.80
CA PRO A 402 15.11 15.49 -12.62
C PRO A 402 16.36 14.60 -12.57
N ALA A 403 16.97 14.28 -13.72
CA ALA A 403 18.21 13.51 -13.83
C ALA A 403 19.35 14.02 -12.95
N VAL A 404 19.43 15.33 -12.67
CA VAL A 404 20.43 15.92 -11.75
C VAL A 404 20.31 15.41 -10.30
N GLN A 405 19.16 14.87 -9.91
CA GLN A 405 18.90 14.26 -8.61
C GLN A 405 19.22 12.76 -8.58
N LEU A 406 19.54 12.18 -9.73
CA LEU A 406 19.77 10.76 -9.91
C LEU A 406 21.26 10.49 -10.08
N LYS A 407 21.74 9.40 -9.46
CA LYS A 407 23.09 8.89 -9.68
C LYS A 407 23.02 7.40 -9.99
N VAL A 408 23.52 7.00 -11.15
CA VAL A 408 23.71 5.58 -11.47
C VAL A 408 24.83 5.04 -10.57
N GLN A 409 24.54 3.99 -9.82
CA GLN A 409 25.48 3.29 -8.96
C GLN A 409 25.67 1.86 -9.44
N SER A 410 26.92 1.44 -9.53
CA SER A 410 27.25 0.03 -9.72
C SER A 410 27.18 -0.70 -8.37
N PRO A 411 26.66 -1.94 -8.34
CA PRO A 411 26.65 -2.75 -7.13
C PRO A 411 28.04 -3.21 -6.68
N TYR A 412 29.06 -3.18 -7.55
CA TYR A 412 30.44 -3.50 -7.16
C TYR A 412 31.35 -2.28 -7.26
N THR A 413 32.21 -2.11 -6.24
CA THR A 413 33.21 -1.04 -6.16
C THR A 413 34.23 -1.08 -7.31
N ASP A 414 34.40 -2.25 -7.94
CA ASP A 414 35.40 -2.47 -9.00
C ASP A 414 34.79 -2.63 -10.39
N SER A 415 33.47 -2.81 -10.51
CA SER A 415 32.79 -2.74 -11.82
C SER A 415 32.21 -1.35 -11.99
N VAL A 416 32.74 -0.57 -12.92
CA VAL A 416 32.15 0.72 -13.27
C VAL A 416 30.92 0.43 -14.15
N CYS A 417 29.71 0.89 -13.78
CA CYS A 417 28.65 1.06 -14.78
C CYS A 417 29.20 2.16 -15.70
N PHE A 418 29.79 1.80 -16.84
CA PHE A 418 30.51 2.74 -17.71
C PHE A 418 29.57 3.85 -18.17
N VAL A 419 29.88 5.11 -17.81
CA VAL A 419 29.13 6.32 -18.20
C VAL A 419 29.64 6.87 -19.51
#